data_AF-A0A7Y7NN42-F1
#
_entry.id   AF-A0A7Y7NN42-F1
#
_cell.length_a   1.000
_cell.length_b   1.000
_cell.length_c   1.000
_cell.angle_alpha   90.00
_cell.angle_beta   90.00
_cell.angle_gamma   90.00
#
_symmetry.space_group_name_H-M   'P 1'
#
loop_
_entity.id
_entity.type
_entity.pdbx_description
1 polymer ?
#
loop_
_entity_poly.entity_id
_entity_poly.type
_entity_poly.pdbx_seq_one_letter_code
_entity_poly.pdbx_strand_id
1 'polypeptide(L)'
;MFDWFRKKDSAPLEFADNRAAFDYACGNLPNRMLLEAVLPAIVEEEGQRGHDGERFYRIRVAAADGGRELWTSTVAEADDWPCIGDLVGFRVVMIAEDIAPEAAPIGYIAAVLAPVLVEGKWWKIARNLTPTNIKTAMRY
;
A
#
# COMPACT_ATOMS: atom_id res chain seq x y z
N MET A 1 -35.98 10.68 25.67
CA MET A 1 -35.86 9.34 25.07
C MET A 1 -34.81 9.46 23.97
N PHE A 2 -33.53 9.31 24.33
CA PHE A 2 -32.38 9.50 23.44
C PHE A 2 -31.87 8.12 23.04
N ASP A 3 -32.09 7.74 21.79
CA ASP A 3 -31.58 6.49 21.24
C ASP A 3 -30.09 6.68 20.93
N TRP A 4 -29.26 6.20 21.86
CA TRP A 4 -27.83 6.41 21.92
C TRP A 4 -27.14 5.51 20.89
N PHE A 5 -26.53 6.12 19.87
CA PHE A 5 -25.44 5.61 19.03
C PHE A 5 -25.25 4.07 19.00
N ARG A 6 -26.11 3.34 18.29
CA ARG A 6 -25.71 2.03 17.75
C ARG A 6 -24.71 2.28 16.63
N LYS A 7 -23.44 2.39 16.99
CA LYS A 7 -22.32 2.14 16.07
C LYS A 7 -22.57 0.77 15.47
N LYS A 8 -22.99 0.73 14.21
CA LYS A 8 -23.04 -0.50 13.44
C LYS A 8 -21.57 -0.87 13.22
N ASP A 9 -21.02 -1.69 14.12
CA ASP A 9 -19.74 -2.35 13.87
C ASP A 9 -19.99 -3.27 12.69
N SER A 10 -19.83 -2.75 11.48
CA SER A 10 -19.83 -3.56 10.28
C SER A 10 -18.70 -4.56 10.41
N ALA A 11 -19.02 -5.84 10.22
CA ALA A 11 -18.02 -6.89 10.25
C ALA A 11 -16.93 -6.59 9.21
N PRO A 12 -15.64 -6.84 9.52
CA PRO A 12 -14.57 -6.75 8.53
C PRO A 12 -14.89 -7.61 7.31
N LEU A 13 -14.54 -7.10 6.13
CA LEU A 13 -14.62 -7.87 4.90
C LEU A 13 -13.34 -8.70 4.77
N GLU A 14 -13.46 -10.01 4.91
CA GLU A 14 -12.36 -10.95 4.77
C GLU A 14 -12.37 -11.55 3.35
N PHE A 15 -11.21 -11.58 2.70
CA PHE A 15 -11.05 -12.15 1.36
C PHE A 15 -10.34 -13.50 1.43
N ALA A 16 -10.59 -14.34 0.44
CA ALA A 16 -10.00 -15.68 0.37
C ALA A 16 -8.48 -15.65 0.27
N ASP A 17 -7.93 -14.67 -0.45
CA ASP A 17 -6.50 -14.48 -0.65
C ASP A 17 -6.14 -13.01 -0.95
N ASN A 18 -4.84 -12.73 -1.05
CA ASN A 18 -4.29 -11.41 -1.36
C ASN A 18 -4.72 -10.91 -2.75
N ARG A 19 -4.94 -11.80 -3.71
CA ARG A 19 -5.32 -11.42 -5.08
C ARG A 19 -6.77 -10.95 -5.12
N ALA A 20 -7.68 -11.66 -4.47
CA ALA A 20 -9.08 -11.27 -4.33
C ALA A 20 -9.22 -9.93 -3.60
N ALA A 21 -8.40 -9.71 -2.56
CA ALA A 21 -8.32 -8.42 -1.88
C ALA A 21 -7.83 -7.28 -2.82
N PHE A 22 -6.81 -7.54 -3.63
CA PHE A 22 -6.32 -6.60 -4.63
C PHE A 22 -7.38 -6.28 -5.70
N ASP A 23 -8.02 -7.29 -6.27
CA ASP A 23 -9.05 -7.13 -7.30
C ASP A 23 -10.25 -6.33 -6.74
N TYR A 24 -10.63 -6.59 -5.49
CA TYR A 24 -11.62 -5.79 -4.79
C TYR A 24 -11.20 -4.32 -4.66
N ALA A 25 -9.93 -4.08 -4.28
CA ALA A 25 -9.39 -2.74 -4.18
C ALA A 25 -9.51 -1.99 -5.51
N CYS A 26 -9.13 -2.62 -6.63
CA CYS A 26 -9.23 -2.03 -7.96
C CYS A 26 -10.68 -1.67 -8.34
N GLY A 27 -11.64 -2.54 -8.06
CA GLY A 27 -13.04 -2.34 -8.46
C GLY A 27 -13.87 -1.45 -7.55
N ASN A 28 -13.50 -1.30 -6.28
CA ASN A 28 -14.39 -0.72 -5.25
C ASN A 28 -13.79 0.46 -4.48
N LEU A 29 -12.47 0.64 -4.49
CA LEU A 29 -11.81 1.72 -3.75
C LEU A 29 -11.43 2.86 -4.69
N PRO A 30 -11.49 4.12 -4.22
CA PRO A 30 -11.18 5.28 -5.07
C PRO A 30 -9.71 5.35 -5.47
N ASN A 31 -8.81 4.71 -4.71
CA ASN A 31 -7.37 4.57 -4.95
C ASN A 31 -6.69 5.81 -5.57
N ARG A 32 -7.03 7.00 -5.06
CA ARG A 32 -6.49 8.24 -5.60
C ARG A 32 -5.00 8.32 -5.28
N MET A 33 -4.17 8.47 -6.32
CA MET A 33 -2.74 8.71 -6.21
C MET A 33 -2.50 10.13 -5.67
N LEU A 34 -2.51 10.27 -4.35
CA LEU A 34 -2.25 11.51 -3.64
C LEU A 34 -0.94 11.39 -2.86
N LEU A 35 -0.29 12.54 -2.59
CA LEU A 35 0.87 12.61 -1.72
C LEU A 35 0.55 11.98 -0.35
N GLU A 36 1.46 11.18 0.18
CA GLU A 36 1.34 10.41 1.42
C GLU A 36 0.23 9.35 1.47
N ALA A 37 -0.51 9.13 0.38
CA ALA A 37 -1.51 8.08 0.33
C ALA A 37 -0.85 6.69 0.43
N VAL A 38 -1.51 5.78 1.16
CA VAL A 38 -1.13 4.36 1.21
C VAL A 38 -2.10 3.58 0.34
N LEU A 39 -1.63 3.19 -0.84
CA LEU A 39 -2.40 2.46 -1.83
C LEU A 39 -2.14 0.96 -1.70
N PRO A 40 -3.17 0.10 -1.76
CA PRO A 40 -2.96 -1.33 -1.81
C PRO A 40 -2.29 -1.71 -3.14
N ALA A 41 -1.35 -2.62 -3.09
CA ALA A 41 -0.62 -3.12 -4.25
C ALA A 41 -0.31 -4.60 -4.07
N ILE A 42 -0.07 -5.32 -5.16
CA ILE A 42 0.41 -6.71 -5.12
C ILE A 42 1.86 -6.79 -5.61
N VAL A 43 2.69 -7.56 -4.92
CA VAL A 43 4.08 -7.79 -5.33
C VAL A 43 4.10 -8.82 -6.46
N GLU A 44 4.66 -8.43 -7.60
CA GLU A 44 4.71 -9.28 -8.80
C GLU A 44 6.12 -9.85 -9.03
N GLU A 45 7.17 -9.08 -8.71
CA GLU A 45 8.56 -9.45 -8.97
C GLU A 45 9.49 -8.95 -7.87
N GLU A 46 10.48 -9.75 -7.48
CA GLU A 46 11.61 -9.31 -6.66
C GLU A 46 12.76 -8.86 -7.58
N GLY A 47 13.26 -7.66 -7.34
CA GLY A 47 14.38 -7.07 -8.07
C GLY A 47 15.70 -7.20 -7.33
N GLN A 48 16.59 -6.24 -7.60
CA GLN A 48 17.91 -6.20 -6.99
C GLN A 48 17.88 -5.59 -5.58
N ARG A 49 18.95 -5.81 -4.84
CA ARG A 49 19.22 -5.08 -3.59
C ARG A 49 19.97 -3.80 -3.92
N GLY A 50 19.53 -2.71 -3.31
CA GLY A 50 20.22 -1.44 -3.36
C GLY A 50 21.45 -1.41 -2.46
N HIS A 51 22.16 -0.29 -2.52
CA HIS A 51 23.42 -0.12 -1.80
C HIS A 51 23.20 0.04 -0.29
N ASP A 52 22.12 0.71 0.11
CA ASP A 52 21.84 1.06 1.51
C ASP A 52 20.90 0.03 2.19
N GLY A 53 20.77 -1.15 1.58
CA GLY A 53 20.00 -2.29 2.09
C GLY A 53 18.52 -2.29 1.68
N GLU A 54 18.06 -1.28 0.92
CA GLU A 54 16.75 -1.30 0.30
C GLU A 54 16.61 -2.47 -0.67
N ARG A 55 15.40 -3.02 -0.79
CA ARG A 55 15.10 -4.09 -1.75
C ARG A 55 14.08 -3.60 -2.74
N PHE A 56 14.37 -3.77 -4.01
CA PHE A 56 13.50 -3.34 -5.09
C PHE A 56 12.50 -4.43 -5.46
N TYR A 57 11.28 -4.02 -5.78
CA TYR A 57 10.20 -4.89 -6.20
C TYR A 57 9.42 -4.24 -7.33
N ARG A 58 8.95 -5.07 -8.25
CA ARG A 58 7.89 -4.68 -9.16
C ARG A 58 6.56 -4.95 -8.46
N ILE A 59 5.77 -3.90 -8.31
CA ILE A 59 4.43 -3.99 -7.73
C ILE A 59 3.40 -3.56 -8.75
N ARG A 60 2.18 -4.10 -8.63
CA ARG A 60 1.00 -3.55 -9.30
C ARG A 60 0.15 -2.83 -8.25
N VAL A 61 0.08 -1.51 -8.33
CA VAL A 61 -0.71 -0.66 -7.43
C VAL A 61 -2.16 -0.66 -7.87
N ALA A 62 -3.11 -0.79 -6.94
CA ALA A 62 -4.52 -0.86 -7.26
C ALA A 62 -4.99 0.46 -7.89
N ALA A 63 -5.69 0.35 -9.02
CA ALA A 63 -6.29 1.46 -9.75
C ALA A 63 -7.54 0.95 -10.47
N ALA A 64 -8.41 1.87 -10.89
CA ALA A 64 -9.72 1.53 -11.46
C ALA A 64 -9.65 0.73 -12.78
N ASP A 65 -8.51 0.76 -13.45
CA ASP A 65 -8.19 0.05 -14.70
C ASP A 65 -7.56 -1.33 -14.49
N GLY A 66 -7.60 -1.86 -13.25
CA GLY A 66 -6.98 -3.14 -12.90
C GLY A 66 -5.57 -3.01 -12.31
N GLY A 67 -5.07 -1.78 -12.20
CA GLY A 67 -3.84 -1.47 -11.48
C GLY A 67 -2.68 -1.05 -12.38
N ARG A 68 -1.79 -0.24 -11.81
CA ARG A 68 -0.60 0.30 -12.49
C ARG A 68 0.67 -0.35 -11.97
N GLU A 69 1.49 -0.84 -12.88
CA GLU A 69 2.77 -1.44 -12.54
C GLU A 69 3.86 -0.38 -12.37
N LEU A 70 4.68 -0.53 -11.34
CA LEU A 70 5.86 0.30 -11.11
C LEU A 70 6.92 -0.44 -10.32
N TRP A 71 8.16 0.03 -10.44
CA TRP A 71 9.24 -0.36 -9.57
C TRP A 71 9.28 0.55 -8.35
N THR A 72 9.43 -0.06 -7.18
CA THR A 72 9.59 0.64 -5.90
C THR A 72 10.56 -0.15 -5.03
N SER A 73 10.83 0.34 -3.82
CA SER A 73 11.66 -0.34 -2.84
C SER A 73 11.00 -0.39 -1.47
N THR A 74 11.52 -1.24 -0.59
CA THR A 74 11.39 -1.01 0.86
C THR A 74 12.19 0.22 1.26
N VAL A 75 12.02 0.71 2.49
CA VAL A 75 12.96 1.70 3.02
C VAL A 75 14.30 1.05 3.29
N ALA A 76 15.38 1.82 3.19
CA ALA A 76 16.69 1.44 3.71
C ALA A 76 16.58 1.03 5.19
N GLU A 77 17.41 0.07 5.60
CA GLU A 77 17.39 -0.48 6.97
C GLU A 77 16.06 -1.17 7.38
N ALA A 78 15.19 -1.54 6.43
CA ALA A 78 14.03 -2.36 6.74
C ALA A 78 14.47 -3.75 7.25
N ASP A 79 14.05 -4.10 8.47
CA ASP A 79 14.36 -5.38 9.12
C ASP A 79 13.55 -6.57 8.55
N ASP A 80 12.57 -6.28 7.70
CA ASP A 80 11.67 -7.27 7.09
C ASP A 80 11.31 -6.86 5.65
N TRP A 81 10.81 -7.81 4.86
CA TRP A 81 10.49 -7.63 3.45
C TRP A 81 9.27 -8.44 3.00
N PRO A 82 8.56 -7.96 1.96
CA PRO A 82 7.45 -8.71 1.38
C PRO A 82 7.93 -9.85 0.48
N CYS A 83 7.04 -10.79 0.19
CA CYS A 83 7.22 -11.85 -0.78
C CYS A 83 6.40 -11.59 -2.06
N ILE A 84 6.76 -12.24 -3.17
CA ILE A 84 5.92 -12.25 -4.37
C ILE A 84 4.53 -12.80 -4.02
N GLY A 85 3.47 -12.10 -4.46
CA GLY A 85 2.08 -12.40 -4.13
C GLY A 85 1.56 -11.77 -2.84
N ASP A 86 2.40 -11.09 -2.06
CA ASP A 86 1.94 -10.33 -0.89
C ASP A 86 1.09 -9.13 -1.33
N LEU A 87 -0.02 -8.92 -0.61
CA LEU A 87 -0.73 -7.64 -0.62
C LEU A 87 0.05 -6.66 0.26
N VAL A 88 0.40 -5.51 -0.27
CA VAL A 88 1.23 -4.52 0.41
C VAL A 88 0.63 -3.13 0.36
N GLY A 89 1.00 -2.29 1.34
CA GLY A 89 0.69 -0.86 1.36
C GLY A 89 1.83 -0.07 0.74
N PHE A 90 1.62 0.46 -0.47
CA PHE A 90 2.55 1.35 -1.15
C PHE A 90 2.29 2.80 -0.70
N ARG A 91 3.26 3.43 -0.04
CA ARG A 91 3.17 4.82 0.40
C ARG A 91 3.76 5.75 -0.66
N VAL A 92 2.93 6.62 -1.22
CA VAL A 92 3.36 7.66 -2.15
C VAL A 92 4.10 8.76 -1.39
N VAL A 93 5.32 9.08 -1.83
CA VAL A 93 6.15 10.14 -1.23
C VAL A 93 6.29 11.33 -2.16
N MET A 94 6.21 11.12 -3.47
CA MET A 94 6.29 12.16 -4.50
C MET A 94 5.46 11.74 -5.70
N ILE A 95 4.95 12.72 -6.46
CA ILE A 95 4.39 12.50 -7.77
C ILE A 95 5.31 13.21 -8.76
N ALA A 96 6.00 12.43 -9.58
CA ALA A 96 6.90 12.97 -10.59
C ALA A 96 6.13 13.27 -11.87
N GLU A 97 6.03 14.54 -12.23
CA GLU A 97 5.39 15.00 -13.46
C GLU A 97 6.41 15.16 -14.61
N ASP A 98 7.68 15.40 -14.28
CA ASP A 98 8.73 15.73 -15.28
C ASP A 98 9.49 14.52 -15.83
N ILE A 99 9.27 13.33 -15.25
CA ILE A 99 10.09 12.13 -15.50
C ILE A 99 9.36 11.10 -16.36
N ALA A 100 8.03 11.21 -16.49
CA ALA A 100 7.19 10.31 -17.26
C ALA A 100 6.10 11.08 -18.02
N PRO A 101 5.58 10.56 -19.14
CA PRO A 101 4.49 11.19 -19.90
C PRO A 101 3.21 11.39 -19.07
N GLU A 102 3.06 10.61 -18.01
CA GLU A 102 1.97 10.68 -17.05
C GLU A 102 2.55 10.75 -15.65
N ALA A 103 1.95 11.57 -14.79
CA ALA A 103 2.29 11.70 -13.37
C ALA A 103 2.54 10.32 -12.73
N ALA A 104 3.79 10.07 -12.33
CA ALA A 104 4.23 8.78 -11.82
C ALA A 104 4.44 8.86 -10.30
N PRO A 105 3.73 8.05 -9.49
CA PRO A 105 3.95 8.05 -8.06
C PRO A 105 5.30 7.39 -7.74
N ILE A 106 6.11 8.09 -6.96
CA ILE A 106 7.34 7.59 -6.37
C ILE A 106 7.08 7.38 -4.88
N GLY A 107 7.48 6.23 -4.37
CA GLY A 107 7.16 5.83 -3.01
C GLY A 107 7.92 4.59 -2.58
N TYR A 108 7.50 4.02 -1.45
CA TYR A 108 8.07 2.79 -0.90
C TYR A 108 6.99 1.83 -0.36
N ILE A 109 7.36 0.57 -0.19
CA ILE A 109 6.52 -0.44 0.45
C ILE A 109 6.57 -0.26 1.97
N ALA A 110 5.47 0.19 2.56
CA ALA A 110 5.42 0.53 3.99
C ALA A 110 5.00 -0.64 4.89
N ALA A 111 4.22 -1.58 4.36
CA ALA A 111 3.64 -2.69 5.13
C ALA A 111 3.20 -3.85 4.23
N VAL A 112 3.13 -5.05 4.80
CA VAL A 112 2.32 -6.17 4.29
C VAL A 112 0.94 -6.07 4.90
N LEU A 113 -0.07 -6.12 4.05
CA LEU A 113 -1.48 -6.05 4.41
C LEU A 113 -2.05 -7.47 4.52
N ALA A 114 -2.95 -7.65 5.48
CA ALA A 114 -3.81 -8.83 5.50
C ALA A 114 -4.93 -8.64 4.46
N PRO A 115 -5.48 -9.74 3.90
CA PRO A 115 -6.64 -9.72 3.03
C PRO A 115 -7.93 -9.47 3.84
N VAL A 116 -7.94 -8.39 4.63
CA VAL A 116 -9.04 -7.99 5.51
C VAL A 116 -9.20 -6.48 5.45
N LEU A 117 -10.37 -6.02 4.99
CA LEU A 117 -10.74 -4.61 4.94
C LEU A 117 -11.66 -4.28 6.11
N VAL A 118 -11.26 -3.34 6.96
CA VAL A 118 -12.07 -2.87 8.09
C VAL A 118 -12.76 -1.57 7.70
N GLU A 119 -14.09 -1.56 7.74
CA GLU A 119 -14.86 -0.37 7.38
C GLU A 119 -14.44 0.84 8.25
N GLY A 120 -14.12 1.96 7.59
CA GLY A 120 -13.65 3.18 8.24
C GLY A 120 -12.23 3.14 8.83
N LYS A 121 -11.53 2.00 8.81
CA LYS A 121 -10.15 1.85 9.34
C LYS A 121 -9.12 1.35 8.32
N TRP A 122 -9.53 1.16 7.05
CA TRP A 122 -8.68 0.70 5.94
C TRP A 122 -8.24 -0.77 6.07
N TRP A 123 -7.30 -1.21 5.22
CA TRP A 123 -6.76 -2.56 5.23
C TRP A 123 -6.04 -2.86 6.54
N LYS A 124 -6.28 -4.05 7.10
CA LYS A 124 -5.56 -4.52 8.28
C LYS A 124 -4.09 -4.75 7.95
N ILE A 125 -3.18 -4.21 8.75
CA ILE A 125 -1.74 -4.43 8.58
C ILE A 125 -1.38 -5.80 9.19
N ALA A 126 -0.72 -6.65 8.41
CA ALA A 126 -0.18 -7.92 8.86
C ALA A 126 1.25 -7.76 9.40
N ARG A 127 2.10 -7.02 8.67
CA ARG A 127 3.49 -6.73 9.05
C ARG A 127 3.83 -5.29 8.70
N ASN A 128 4.44 -4.56 9.64
CA ASN A 128 4.96 -3.22 9.36
C ASN A 128 6.40 -3.36 8.84
N LEU A 129 6.68 -2.77 7.68
CA LEU A 129 8.00 -2.81 7.04
C LEU A 129 8.76 -1.48 7.17
N THR A 130 8.13 -0.48 7.78
CA THR A 130 8.72 0.84 7.99
C THR A 130 9.51 0.84 9.30
N PRO A 131 10.83 1.11 9.28
CA PRO A 131 11.63 1.29 10.47
C PRO A 131 11.04 2.35 11.43
N THR A 132 11.18 2.13 12.74
CA THR A 132 10.65 3.03 13.78
C THR A 132 11.38 4.38 13.87
N ASN A 133 12.55 4.50 13.22
CA ASN A 133 13.42 5.67 13.26
C ASN A 133 13.18 6.67 12.11
N ILE A 134 12.28 6.38 11.16
CA ILE A 134 12.01 7.28 10.04
C ILE A 134 11.25 8.49 10.55
N LYS A 135 11.88 9.67 10.43
CA LYS A 135 11.22 10.95 10.69
C LYS A 135 9.99 11.06 9.78
N THR A 136 8.80 11.09 10.36
CA THR A 136 7.58 11.44 9.65
C THR A 136 7.83 12.75 8.91
N ALA A 137 7.55 12.79 7.60
CA ALA A 137 7.71 14.01 6.80
C ALA A 137 6.98 15.16 7.51
N MET A 138 7.71 16.23 7.84
CA MET A 138 7.15 17.36 8.57
C MET A 138 6.07 18.01 7.73
N ARG A 139 4.86 18.13 8.31
CA ARG A 139 3.77 18.93 7.78
C ARG A 139 4.13 20.41 7.97
N TYR A 140 4.32 21.14 6.87
CA TYR A 140 4.35 22.61 6.89
C TYR A 140 2.95 23.17 6.68
#